data_AF-A0A357C4X0-F1
#
_entry.id   AF-A0A357C4X0-F1
#
_cell.length_a   1.000
_cell.length_b   1.000
_cell.length_c   1.000
_cell.angle_alpha   90.00
_cell.angle_beta   90.00
_cell.angle_gamma   90.00
#
_symmetry.space_group_name_H-M   'P 1'
#
loop_
_entity.id
_entity.type
_entity.pdbx_description
1 polymer ?
#
loop_
_entity_poly.entity_id
_entity_poly.type
_entity_poly.pdbx_seq_one_letter_code
_entity_poly.pdbx_strand_id
1 'polypeptide(L)'
;MKLGILINTDRHLSDIIGITKAALSKGHEVIIFNMDEGTRLLGNSSFRELCSMYGIRMSFCDYNAKGLGVSKEGIPDEIVCGSQLNNAEMIHEADRVIVL
;
A
#
# COMPACT_ATOMS: atom_id res chain seq x y z
N MET A 1 -2.06 -1.81 17.34
CA MET A 1 -3.05 -1.08 16.52
C MET A 1 -2.88 -1.49 15.07
N LYS A 2 -3.90 -1.28 14.25
CA LYS A 2 -3.85 -1.39 12.79
C LYS A 2 -3.76 0.01 12.19
N LEU A 3 -2.63 0.31 11.53
CA LEU A 3 -2.44 1.57 10.81
C LEU A 3 -2.81 1.38 9.33
N GLY A 4 -3.80 2.12 8.88
CA GLY A 4 -4.11 2.25 7.46
C GLY A 4 -3.23 3.33 6.80
N ILE A 5 -2.66 3.01 5.64
CA ILE A 5 -1.92 3.98 4.82
C ILE A 5 -2.57 4.00 3.44
N LEU A 6 -3.27 5.09 3.15
CA LEU A 6 -3.76 5.36 1.81
C LEU A 6 -2.67 6.11 1.04
N ILE A 7 -2.19 5.51 -0.05
CA ILE A 7 -1.18 6.11 -0.92
C ILE A 7 -1.89 6.60 -2.18
N ASN A 8 -2.08 7.91 -2.31
CA ASN A 8 -2.71 8.50 -3.49
C ASN A 8 -1.73 9.28 -4.39
N THR A 9 -0.49 9.50 -3.93
CA THR A 9 0.60 10.05 -4.75
C THR A 9 1.84 9.14 -4.76
N ASP A 10 2.74 9.33 -5.72
CA ASP A 10 4.01 8.60 -5.83
C ASP A 10 5.21 9.34 -5.20
N ARG A 11 4.94 10.37 -4.38
CA ARG A 11 5.96 11.33 -3.93
C ARG A 11 6.66 10.94 -2.63
N HIS A 12 6.07 10.05 -1.85
CA HIS A 12 6.42 9.83 -0.44
C HIS A 12 7.03 8.46 -0.14
N LEU A 13 7.72 7.84 -1.11
CA LEU A 13 8.26 6.47 -0.96
C LEU A 13 9.07 6.27 0.33
N SER A 14 9.99 7.19 0.63
CA SER A 14 10.84 7.09 1.83
C SER A 14 10.01 7.19 3.13
N ASP A 15 9.02 8.08 3.16
CA ASP A 15 8.13 8.24 4.31
C ASP A 15 7.25 7.01 4.51
N ILE A 16 6.68 6.46 3.43
CA ILE A 16 5.88 5.24 3.44
C ILE A 16 6.68 4.08 4.03
N ILE A 17 7.92 3.86 3.57
CA ILE A 17 8.79 2.80 4.08
C ILE A 17 9.16 3.06 5.55
N GLY A 18 9.52 4.30 5.89
CA GLY A 18 9.92 4.68 7.25
C GLY A 18 8.80 4.50 8.27
N ILE A 19 7.61 5.01 7.97
CA ILE A 19 6.41 4.92 8.82
C ILE A 19 6.00 3.45 8.98
N THR A 20 5.96 2.71 7.87
CA THR A 20 5.62 1.27 7.89
C THR A 20 6.56 0.51 8.83
N LYS A 21 7.88 0.66 8.66
CA LYS A 21 8.87 0.00 9.53
C LYS A 21 8.76 0.43 10.99
N ALA A 22 8.53 1.72 11.25
CA ALA A 22 8.38 2.24 12.61
C ALA A 22 7.10 1.75 13.31
N ALA A 23 6.01 1.55 12.56
CA ALA A 23 4.79 0.96 13.08
C ALA A 23 5.02 -0.51 13.46
N LEU A 24 5.61 -1.29 12.55
CA LEU A 24 5.95 -2.69 12.80
C LEU A 24 6.89 -2.86 14.01
N SER A 25 7.91 -2.01 14.15
CA SER A 25 8.84 -2.10 15.29
C SER A 25 8.18 -1.84 16.64
N LYS A 26 6.98 -1.26 16.66
CA LYS A 26 6.15 -1.05 17.86
C LYS A 26 5.10 -2.15 18.06
N GLY A 27 5.15 -3.23 17.28
CA GLY A 27 4.19 -4.33 17.34
C GLY A 27 2.81 -3.94 16.80
N HIS A 28 2.76 -3.05 15.81
CA HIS A 28 1.53 -2.70 15.11
C HIS A 28 1.44 -3.46 13.78
N GLU A 29 0.23 -3.55 13.23
CA GLU A 29 -0.02 -4.05 11.88
C GLU A 29 -0.24 -2.86 10.93
N VAL A 30 0.06 -3.06 9.64
CA VAL A 30 -0.10 -2.03 8.61
C VAL A 30 -0.93 -2.57 7.45
N ILE A 31 -1.94 -1.81 7.03
CA ILE A 31 -2.74 -2.08 5.83
C ILE A 31 -2.48 -0.94 4.84
N ILE A 32 -1.92 -1.26 3.68
CA ILE A 32 -1.57 -0.29 2.63
C ILE A 32 -2.52 -0.45 1.45
N PHE A 33 -3.07 0.68 0.98
CA PHE A 33 -3.84 0.73 -0.26
C PHE A 33 -3.29 1.79 -1.21
N ASN A 34 -2.91 1.40 -2.43
CA ASN A 34 -2.44 2.32 -3.47
C ASN A 34 -3.57 2.65 -4.45
N MET A 35 -3.78 3.93 -4.71
CA MET A 35 -4.67 4.40 -5.78
C MET A 35 -4.09 5.63 -6.47
N ASP A 36 -4.79 6.12 -7.49
CA ASP A 36 -4.36 7.26 -8.31
C ASP A 36 -2.89 7.13 -8.74
N GLU A 37 -2.11 8.21 -8.64
CA GLU A 37 -0.68 8.23 -9.00
C GLU A 37 0.16 7.33 -8.08
N GLY A 38 -0.30 7.07 -6.85
CA GLY A 38 0.34 6.15 -5.92
C GLY A 38 0.50 4.72 -6.43
N THR A 39 -0.29 4.30 -7.43
CA THR A 39 -0.10 3.01 -8.12
C THR A 39 1.23 2.91 -8.87
N ARG A 40 1.86 4.03 -9.25
CA ARG A 40 3.18 4.03 -9.92
C ARG A 40 4.29 3.46 -9.04
N LEU A 41 4.14 3.51 -7.71
CA LEU A 41 5.11 2.93 -6.77
C LEU A 41 5.23 1.40 -6.90
N LEU A 42 4.27 0.71 -7.53
CA LEU A 42 4.36 -0.73 -7.81
C LEU A 42 5.56 -1.08 -8.69
N GLY A 43 6.05 -0.14 -9.50
CA GLY A 43 7.28 -0.32 -10.29
C GLY A 43 8.58 -0.30 -9.45
N ASN A 44 8.50 0.14 -8.19
CA ASN A 44 9.66 0.22 -7.31
C ASN A 44 9.85 -1.09 -6.51
N SER A 45 11.07 -1.65 -6.51
CA SER A 45 11.36 -2.89 -5.78
C SER A 45 11.27 -2.72 -4.27
N SER A 46 11.82 -1.63 -3.72
CA SER A 46 11.78 -1.36 -2.27
C SER A 46 10.36 -1.16 -1.74
N PHE A 47 9.45 -0.65 -2.58
CA PHE A 47 8.02 -0.61 -2.25
C PHE A 47 7.42 -2.03 -2.21
N ARG A 48 7.66 -2.84 -3.24
CA ARG A 48 7.15 -4.22 -3.32
C ARG A 48 7.66 -5.10 -2.18
N GLU A 49 8.91 -4.94 -1.78
CA GLU A 49 9.52 -5.72 -0.69
C GLU A 49 8.79 -5.58 0.65
N LEU A 50 8.02 -4.51 0.86
CA LEU A 50 7.19 -4.36 2.08
C LEU A 50 6.20 -5.52 2.24
N CYS A 51 5.66 -6.08 1.15
CA CYS A 51 4.66 -7.16 1.25
C CYS A 51 5.23 -8.44 1.90
N SER A 52 6.55 -8.60 1.92
CA SER A 52 7.23 -9.74 2.55
C SER A 52 7.38 -9.61 4.07
N MET A 53 7.09 -8.44 4.64
CA MET A 53 7.23 -8.20 6.07
C MET A 53 6.00 -8.73 6.83
N TYR A 54 6.24 -9.45 7.93
CA TYR A 54 5.16 -9.91 8.80
C TYR A 54 4.37 -8.73 9.38
N GLY A 55 3.03 -8.83 9.36
CA GLY A 55 2.14 -7.77 9.84
C GLY A 55 1.76 -6.72 8.80
N ILE A 56 2.07 -6.94 7.52
CA ILE A 56 1.67 -6.06 6.41
C ILE A 56 0.62 -6.74 5.52
N ARG A 57 -0.41 -5.98 5.13
CA ARG A 57 -1.31 -6.29 4.01
C ARG A 57 -1.23 -5.17 2.98
N MET A 58 -1.12 -5.51 1.70
CA MET A 58 -1.04 -4.53 0.61
C MET A 58 -2.06 -4.84 -0.47
N SER A 59 -2.63 -3.78 -1.04
CA SER A 59 -3.49 -3.87 -2.22
C SER A 59 -3.41 -2.60 -3.06
N PHE A 60 -3.79 -2.67 -4.32
CA PHE A 60 -3.83 -1.50 -5.21
C PHE A 60 -5.10 -1.47 -6.05
N CYS A 61 -5.52 -0.29 -6.48
CA CYS A 61 -6.66 -0.12 -7.36
C CYS A 61 -6.30 -0.50 -8.81
N ASP A 62 -6.89 -1.59 -9.31
CA ASP A 62 -6.70 -2.05 -10.69
C ASP A 62 -7.09 -0.99 -11.72
N TYR A 63 -8.22 -0.31 -11.50
CA TYR A 63 -8.72 0.71 -12.41
C TYR A 63 -7.72 1.86 -12.60
N ASN A 64 -7.14 2.39 -11.51
CA ASN A 64 -6.13 3.44 -11.60
C ASN A 64 -4.84 2.93 -12.25
N ALA A 65 -4.34 1.76 -11.85
CA ALA A 65 -3.12 1.18 -12.42
C ALA A 65 -3.22 0.98 -13.93
N LYS A 66 -4.37 0.44 -14.40
CA LYS A 66 -4.67 0.29 -15.83
C LYS A 66 -4.76 1.65 -16.54
N GLY A 67 -5.48 2.61 -15.95
CA GLY A 67 -5.64 3.95 -16.53
C GLY A 67 -4.33 4.72 -16.68
N LEU A 68 -3.35 4.46 -15.81
CA LEU A 68 -2.03 5.10 -15.81
C LEU A 68 -0.94 4.29 -16.52
N GLY A 69 -1.28 3.13 -17.08
CA GLY A 69 -0.34 2.26 -17.80
C GLY A 69 0.73 1.61 -16.91
N VAL A 70 0.44 1.40 -15.62
CA VAL A 70 1.38 0.75 -14.69
C VAL A 70 1.51 -0.72 -15.06
N SER A 71 2.75 -1.18 -15.27
CA SER A 71 3.02 -2.61 -15.51
C SER A 71 2.72 -3.41 -14.26
N LYS A 72 2.05 -4.55 -14.43
CA LYS A 72 1.81 -5.53 -13.37
C LYS A 72 2.90 -6.60 -13.29
N GLU A 73 3.84 -6.58 -14.23
CA GLU A 73 4.91 -7.57 -14.30
C GLU A 73 5.81 -7.48 -13.05
N GLY A 74 6.02 -8.63 -12.40
CA GLY A 74 6.84 -8.72 -11.19
C GLY A 74 6.19 -8.15 -9.93
N ILE A 75 4.92 -7.77 -9.94
CA ILE A 75 4.18 -7.50 -8.68
C ILE A 75 4.00 -8.85 -7.95
N PRO A 76 4.43 -8.99 -6.69
CA PRO A 76 4.21 -10.20 -5.91
C PRO A 76 2.74 -10.49 -5.69
N ASP A 77 2.36 -11.78 -5.64
CA ASP A 77 0.97 -12.22 -5.43
C ASP A 77 0.40 -11.76 -4.07
N GLU A 78 1.27 -11.47 -3.10
CA GLU A 78 0.91 -10.90 -1.79
C GLU A 78 0.37 -9.47 -1.89
N ILE A 79 0.63 -8.76 -2.99
CA ILE A 79 0.05 -7.44 -3.25
C ILE A 79 -1.23 -7.62 -4.08
N VAL A 80 -2.37 -7.54 -3.40
CA VAL A 80 -3.66 -7.84 -4.02
C VAL A 80 -4.01 -6.78 -5.09
N CYS A 81 -4.22 -7.24 -6.32
CA CYS A 81 -4.83 -6.45 -7.39
C CYS A 81 -6.33 -6.26 -7.06
N GLY A 82 -6.66 -5.11 -6.49
CA GLY A 82 -7.94 -4.85 -5.84
C GLY A 82 -8.76 -3.74 -6.47
N SER A 83 -9.73 -3.27 -5.70
CA SER A 83 -10.66 -2.20 -6.08
C SER A 83 -10.87 -1.23 -4.92
N GLN A 84 -11.74 -0.24 -5.12
CA GLN A 84 -12.14 0.67 -4.03
C GLN A 84 -12.85 -0.05 -2.87
N LEU A 85 -13.28 -1.31 -3.05
CA LEU A 85 -13.70 -2.15 -1.92
C LEU A 85 -12.57 -2.36 -0.92
N ASN A 86 -11.34 -2.62 -1.39
CA ASN A 86 -10.19 -2.82 -0.50
C ASN A 86 -9.78 -1.52 0.21
N ASN A 87 -10.00 -0.37 -0.44
CA ASN A 87 -9.89 0.93 0.23
C ASN A 87 -10.89 1.01 1.40
N ALA A 88 -12.17 0.73 1.13
CA ALA A 88 -13.21 0.77 2.15
C ALA A 88 -12.95 -0.21 3.30
N GLU A 89 -12.47 -1.42 3.00
CA GLU A 89 -12.04 -2.41 3.99
C GLU A 89 -10.89 -1.88 4.85
N MET A 90 -9.85 -1.30 4.23
CA MET A 90 -8.72 -0.70 4.97
C MET A 90 -9.20 0.41 5.92
N ILE A 91 -10.05 1.31 5.44
CA ILE A 91 -10.63 2.39 6.26
C ILE A 91 -11.46 1.83 7.42
N HIS A 92 -12.21 0.75 7.18
CA HIS A 92 -13.06 0.12 8.20
C HIS A 92 -12.26 -0.66 9.25
N GLU A 93 -11.22 -1.38 8.83
CA GLU A 93 -10.40 -2.23 9.70
C GLU A 93 -9.33 -1.45 10.48
N ALA A 94 -8.86 -0.32 9.97
CA ALA A 94 -7.80 0.45 10.58
C ALA A 94 -8.27 1.24 11.80
N ASP A 95 -7.46 1.24 12.87
CA ASP A 95 -7.71 2.10 14.04
C ASP A 95 -7.46 3.57 13.69
N ARG A 96 -6.49 3.85 12.80
CA ARG A 96 -6.13 5.17 12.29
C ARG A 96 -5.69 5.05 10.85
N VAL A 97 -5.94 6.09 10.08
CA VAL A 97 -5.56 6.18 8.67
C VAL A 97 -4.75 7.45 8.45
N ILE A 98 -3.66 7.32 7.70
CA ILE A 98 -2.93 8.44 7.14
C ILE A 98 -3.01 8.40 5.62
N VAL A 99 -2.89 9.56 4.98
CA VAL A 99 -2.87 9.71 3.53
C VAL A 99 -1.54 10.33 3.12
N LEU A 100 -0.89 9.74 2.13
CA LEU A 100 0.41 10.13 1.58
C LEU A 100 0.37 10.14 0.04
#